data_AF-A0A7W7ZJB6-F1
#
_entry.id   AF-A0A7W7ZJB6-F1
#
_cell.length_a   1.000
_cell.length_b   1.000
_cell.length_c   1.000
_cell.angle_alpha   90.00
_cell.angle_beta   90.00
_cell.angle_gamma   90.00
#
_symmetry.space_group_name_H-M   'P 1'
#
loop_
_entity.id
_entity.type
_entity.pdbx_description
1 polymer ?
#
loop_
_entity_poly.entity_id
_entity_poly.type
_entity_poly.pdbx_seq_one_letter_code
_entity_poly.pdbx_strand_id
1 'polypeptide(L)'
;MQMFAVEIDSKRNEITFFEGTHFRYQGKGESLPLFLHTNGNGIDVDAKVDGIKGRFLVDSGNQFGTFLSSVFVAQNHLVPKLNARYRGYNGRGFGGDSPQAWYVRLHRFQVGKLKIKGPISRLQTANDSFNDKLTGNIGQDILNRFIVTVDCKHAVMSRKNFVMEQARKLQSHRNARRLRPRIG
;
A
#
# COMPACT_ATOMS: atom_id res chain seq x y z
N MET A 1 2.25 6.83 -17.61
CA MET A 1 2.38 5.49 -16.99
C MET A 1 1.72 4.35 -17.77
N GLN A 2 0.82 4.58 -18.74
CA GLN A 2 0.15 3.48 -19.44
C GLN A 2 1.02 2.64 -20.41
N MET A 3 2.28 3.03 -20.64
CA MET A 3 3.18 2.29 -21.55
C MET A 3 4.03 1.24 -20.84
N PHE A 4 4.20 1.36 -19.52
CA PHE A 4 5.09 0.49 -18.75
C PHE A 4 4.34 -0.16 -17.59
N ALA A 5 4.65 -1.43 -17.34
CA ALA A 5 4.47 -1.97 -16.00
C ALA A 5 5.64 -1.51 -15.14
N VAL A 6 5.35 -1.06 -13.92
CA VAL A 6 6.35 -0.45 -13.03
C VAL A 6 6.46 -1.29 -11.77
N GLU A 7 7.64 -1.83 -11.50
CA GLU A 7 7.96 -2.47 -10.22
C GLU A 7 8.71 -1.50 -9.31
N ILE A 8 8.28 -1.42 -8.06
CA ILE A 8 8.89 -0.62 -6.99
C ILE A 8 9.36 -1.60 -5.91
N ASP A 9 10.69 -1.68 -5.72
CA ASP A 9 11.33 -2.42 -4.62
C ASP A 9 11.90 -1.42 -3.60
N SER A 10 11.09 -1.09 -2.59
CA SER A 10 11.47 -0.16 -1.53
C SER A 10 12.57 -0.69 -0.60
N LYS A 11 12.94 -1.98 -0.64
CA LYS A 11 14.08 -2.49 0.14
C LYS A 11 15.40 -2.26 -0.57
N ARG A 12 15.37 -2.28 -1.90
CA ARG A 12 16.55 -2.03 -2.74
C ARG A 12 16.64 -0.58 -3.21
N ASN A 13 15.60 0.22 -2.97
CA ASN A 13 15.45 1.57 -3.53
C ASN A 13 15.52 1.55 -5.06
N GLU A 14 14.90 0.54 -5.68
CA GLU A 14 14.91 0.32 -7.12
C GLU A 14 13.51 0.51 -7.70
N ILE A 15 13.45 1.14 -8.88
CA ILE A 15 12.27 1.19 -9.73
C ILE A 15 12.65 0.55 -11.06
N THR A 16 11.90 -0.47 -11.47
CA THR A 16 12.11 -1.16 -12.75
C THR A 16 10.92 -0.94 -13.66
N PHE A 17 11.21 -0.58 -14.92
CA PHE A 17 10.21 -0.37 -15.96
C PHE A 17 10.23 -1.55 -16.92
N PHE A 18 9.07 -2.15 -17.16
CA PHE A 18 8.87 -3.21 -18.14
C PHE A 18 7.96 -2.70 -19.24
N GLU A 19 8.22 -3.10 -20.48
CA GLU A 19 7.33 -2.79 -21.60
C GLU A 19 5.94 -3.41 -21.36
N GLY A 20 4.91 -2.57 -21.24
CA GLY A 20 3.59 -3.00 -20.75
C GLY A 20 2.88 -3.99 -21.67
N THR A 21 3.06 -3.89 -22.99
CA THR A 21 2.38 -4.75 -23.98
C THR A 21 2.77 -6.23 -23.83
N HIS A 22 4.02 -6.49 -23.46
CA HIS A 22 4.55 -7.85 -23.33
C HIS A 22 4.74 -8.28 -21.87
N PHE A 23 4.46 -7.39 -20.93
CA PHE A 23 4.62 -7.69 -19.52
C PHE A 23 3.64 -8.77 -19.08
N ARG A 24 4.18 -9.78 -18.41
CA ARG A 24 3.41 -10.79 -17.70
C ARG A 24 4.06 -10.99 -16.34
N TYR A 25 3.30 -10.80 -15.28
CA TYR A 25 3.80 -11.05 -13.94
C TYR A 25 4.08 -12.56 -13.77
N GLN A 26 5.34 -12.92 -13.52
CA GLN A 26 5.78 -14.31 -13.28
C GLN A 26 6.17 -14.57 -11.82
N GLY A 27 5.94 -13.60 -10.93
CA GLY A 27 6.27 -13.72 -9.52
C GLY A 27 5.29 -14.63 -8.76
N LYS A 28 5.69 -15.06 -7.56
CA LYS A 28 4.82 -15.80 -6.61
C LYS A 28 3.89 -14.89 -5.81
N GLY A 29 3.79 -13.62 -6.21
CA GLY A 29 2.99 -12.62 -5.55
C GLY A 29 1.49 -12.82 -5.76
N GLU A 30 0.69 -12.13 -4.94
CA GLU A 30 -0.75 -12.03 -5.17
C GLU A 30 -1.01 -10.86 -6.13
N SER A 31 -1.86 -11.10 -7.12
CA SER A 31 -2.37 -10.07 -8.02
C SER A 31 -3.72 -9.56 -7.54
N LEU A 32 -3.87 -8.24 -7.50
CA LEU A 32 -5.06 -7.52 -7.09
C LEU A 32 -5.58 -6.70 -8.26
N PRO A 33 -6.91 -6.66 -8.47
CA PRO A 33 -7.48 -5.79 -9.48
C PRO A 33 -7.23 -4.33 -9.13
N LEU A 34 -6.88 -3.53 -10.13
CA LEU A 34 -6.80 -2.08 -10.04
C LEU A 34 -8.04 -1.44 -10.68
N PHE A 35 -8.49 -0.35 -10.10
CA PHE A 35 -9.47 0.53 -10.72
C PHE A 35 -8.73 1.76 -11.23
N LEU A 36 -8.57 1.86 -12.54
CA LEU A 36 -7.90 2.99 -13.18
C LEU A 36 -8.88 4.16 -13.28
N HIS A 37 -8.44 5.35 -12.85
CA HIS A 37 -9.24 6.56 -13.06
C HIS A 37 -9.24 6.93 -14.54
N THR A 38 -10.39 7.38 -15.06
CA THR A 38 -10.56 7.68 -16.49
C THR A 38 -9.69 8.82 -17.00
N ASN A 39 -9.34 9.76 -16.13
CA ASN A 39 -8.39 10.84 -16.39
C ASN A 39 -6.91 10.39 -16.32
N GLY A 40 -6.64 9.12 -15.99
CA GLY A 40 -5.31 8.53 -15.95
C GLY A 40 -4.43 8.92 -14.76
N ASN A 41 -4.94 9.65 -13.75
CA ASN A 41 -4.13 10.20 -12.66
C ASN A 41 -4.22 9.41 -11.33
N GLY A 42 -4.96 8.31 -11.30
CA GLY A 42 -5.19 7.55 -10.08
C GLY A 42 -5.40 6.06 -10.35
N ILE A 43 -4.96 5.26 -9.39
CA ILE A 43 -5.23 3.82 -9.33
C ILE A 43 -5.77 3.48 -7.95
N ASP A 44 -6.94 2.84 -7.92
CA ASP A 44 -7.52 2.41 -6.65
C ASP A 44 -7.45 0.90 -6.48
N VAL A 45 -7.48 0.48 -5.22
CA VAL A 45 -7.65 -0.92 -4.81
C VAL A 45 -8.73 -1.03 -3.76
N ASP A 46 -9.42 -2.17 -3.76
CA ASP A 46 -10.32 -2.50 -2.66
C ASP A 46 -9.50 -2.99 -1.44
N ALA A 47 -9.81 -2.43 -0.28
CA ALA A 47 -9.19 -2.79 0.98
C ALA A 47 -10.20 -2.72 2.14
N LYS A 48 -9.73 -3.01 3.35
CA LYS A 48 -10.52 -2.98 4.57
C LYS A 48 -9.76 -2.29 5.71
N VAL A 49 -10.46 -1.43 6.43
CA VAL A 49 -10.03 -0.84 7.70
C VAL A 49 -10.88 -1.44 8.80
N ASP A 50 -10.26 -2.19 9.70
CA ASP A 50 -10.93 -2.85 10.84
C ASP A 50 -12.17 -3.66 10.43
N GLY A 51 -12.10 -4.30 9.25
CA GLY A 51 -13.16 -5.12 8.67
C GLY A 51 -14.12 -4.36 7.74
N ILE A 52 -14.13 -3.03 7.79
CA ILE A 52 -14.97 -2.15 6.97
C ILE A 52 -14.35 -2.04 5.58
N LYS A 53 -15.11 -2.44 4.54
CA LYS A 53 -14.66 -2.38 3.14
C LYS A 53 -14.60 -0.93 2.65
N GLY A 54 -13.65 -0.66 1.77
CA GLY A 54 -13.48 0.63 1.14
C GLY A 54 -12.61 0.59 -0.11
N ARG A 55 -12.70 1.65 -0.92
CA ARG A 55 -11.85 1.86 -2.11
C ARG A 55 -10.81 2.92 -1.79
N PHE A 56 -9.55 2.57 -2.05
CA PHE A 56 -8.41 3.39 -1.66
C PHE A 56 -7.54 3.70 -2.86
N LEU A 57 -7.21 4.99 -3.01
CA LEU A 57 -6.16 5.43 -3.92
C LEU A 57 -4.81 4.89 -3.46
N VAL A 58 -4.00 4.35 -4.36
CA VAL A 58 -2.60 4.02 -4.10
C VAL A 58 -1.78 5.31 -4.27
N ASP A 59 -1.26 5.84 -3.17
CA ASP A 59 -0.62 7.15 -3.11
C ASP A 59 0.81 7.03 -2.60
N SER A 60 1.78 6.96 -3.52
CA SER A 60 3.20 6.96 -3.18
C SER A 60 3.68 8.29 -2.60
N GLY A 61 2.89 9.37 -2.67
CA GLY A 61 3.18 10.66 -2.04
C GLY A 61 2.79 10.73 -0.56
N ASN A 62 1.94 9.82 -0.07
CA ASN A 62 1.59 9.75 1.34
C ASN A 62 2.66 8.98 2.13
N GLN A 63 3.36 9.64 3.05
CA GLN A 63 4.42 9.01 3.86
C GLN A 63 3.91 8.09 4.99
N PHE A 64 2.64 8.20 5.37
CA PHE A 64 2.04 7.40 6.46
C PHE A 64 1.41 6.09 5.93
N GLY A 65 0.73 5.33 6.80
CA GLY A 65 0.07 4.09 6.40
C GLY A 65 -1.18 4.35 5.58
N THR A 66 -2.15 5.05 6.16
CA THR A 66 -3.37 5.48 5.47
C THR A 66 -3.77 6.90 5.82
N PHE A 67 -4.43 7.56 4.89
CA PHE A 67 -5.28 8.72 5.15
C PHE A 67 -6.72 8.28 4.91
N LEU A 68 -7.63 8.52 5.86
CA LEU A 68 -9.06 8.21 5.73
C LEU A 68 -9.85 9.51 5.59
N SER A 69 -10.74 9.54 4.59
CA SER A 69 -11.50 10.73 4.22
C SER A 69 -12.50 11.14 5.30
N SER A 70 -12.86 12.42 5.31
CA SER A 70 -13.84 12.99 6.24
C SER A 70 -15.17 12.24 6.23
N VAL A 71 -15.68 11.92 5.04
CA VAL A 71 -16.93 11.19 4.82
C VAL A 71 -16.86 9.79 5.44
N PHE A 72 -15.81 9.02 5.16
CA PHE A 72 -15.67 7.67 5.69
C PHE A 72 -15.49 7.66 7.21
N VAL A 73 -14.70 8.60 7.74
CA VAL A 73 -14.48 8.78 9.18
C VAL A 73 -15.78 9.08 9.90
N ALA A 74 -16.59 9.99 9.35
CA ALA A 74 -17.88 10.39 9.91
C ALA A 74 -18.90 9.23 9.87
N GLN A 75 -19.11 8.63 8.68
CA GLN A 75 -20.06 7.52 8.49
C GLN A 75 -19.79 6.32 9.40
N ASN A 76 -18.51 6.05 9.68
CA ASN A 76 -18.12 4.90 10.49
C ASN A 76 -17.82 5.28 11.94
N HIS A 77 -17.96 6.55 12.35
CA HIS A 77 -17.66 7.04 13.68
C HIS A 77 -16.25 6.66 14.17
N LEU A 78 -15.24 6.80 13.30
CA LEU A 78 -13.91 6.23 13.57
C LEU A 78 -13.15 6.94 14.70
N VAL A 79 -13.33 8.25 14.87
CA VAL A 79 -12.67 9.02 15.94
C VAL A 79 -12.99 8.46 17.32
N PRO A 80 -14.28 8.32 17.73
CA PRO A 80 -14.60 7.71 19.02
C PRO A 80 -14.33 6.20 19.04
N LYS A 81 -14.61 5.45 17.96
CA LYS A 81 -14.37 3.99 17.94
C LYS A 81 -12.91 3.61 18.14
N LEU A 82 -11.98 4.41 17.61
CA LEU A 82 -10.55 4.19 17.74
C LEU A 82 -9.92 4.94 18.91
N ASN A 83 -10.75 5.60 19.74
CA ASN A 83 -10.30 6.39 20.88
C ASN A 83 -9.17 7.37 20.50
N ALA A 84 -9.37 8.13 19.42
CA ALA A 84 -8.33 9.02 18.90
C ALA A 84 -8.03 10.15 19.91
N ARG A 85 -6.75 10.33 20.27
CA ARG A 85 -6.29 11.31 21.27
C ARG A 85 -5.31 12.35 20.72
N TYR A 86 -4.66 12.05 19.60
CA TYR A 86 -3.60 12.88 19.05
C TYR A 86 -4.07 13.55 17.76
N ARG A 87 -3.99 14.88 17.70
CA ARG A 87 -4.32 15.66 16.51
C ARG A 87 -3.11 16.50 16.11
N GLY A 88 -2.82 16.59 14.81
CA GLY A 88 -1.62 17.24 14.35
C GLY A 88 -1.61 17.59 12.87
N TYR A 89 -0.46 18.13 12.43
CA TYR A 89 -0.23 18.58 11.07
C TYR A 89 -0.34 17.46 10.04
N ASN A 90 -1.27 17.60 9.10
CA ASN A 90 -1.65 16.54 8.17
C ASN A 90 -0.92 16.61 6.81
N GLY A 91 0.21 17.33 6.73
CA GLY A 91 0.96 17.49 5.50
C GLY A 91 0.46 18.61 4.59
N ARG A 92 1.14 18.76 3.46
CA ARG A 92 0.82 19.69 2.38
C ARG A 92 0.73 18.91 1.08
N GLY A 93 -0.34 19.12 0.32
CA GLY A 93 -0.56 18.50 -0.97
C GLY A 93 -0.57 19.54 -2.09
N PHE A 94 -1.00 19.11 -3.28
CA PHE A 94 -1.16 19.98 -4.44
C PHE A 94 -2.05 21.20 -4.16
N GLY A 95 -3.11 21.02 -3.36
CA GLY A 95 -4.04 22.08 -2.96
C GLY A 95 -3.57 22.97 -1.80
N GLY A 96 -2.32 22.83 -1.34
CA GLY A 96 -1.81 23.54 -0.16
C GLY A 96 -1.87 22.71 1.12
N ASP A 97 -1.85 23.41 2.25
CA ASP A 97 -1.80 22.75 3.57
C ASP A 97 -3.08 21.95 3.84
N SER A 98 -2.89 20.71 4.28
CA SER A 98 -4.02 19.87 4.67
C SER A 98 -4.48 20.24 6.08
N PRO A 99 -5.80 20.30 6.33
CA PRO A 99 -6.32 20.50 7.68
C PRO A 99 -5.81 19.44 8.64
N GLN A 100 -5.64 19.80 9.90
CA GLN A 100 -5.18 18.87 10.94
C GLN A 100 -6.06 17.61 11.02
N ALA A 101 -5.41 16.46 11.14
CA ALA A 101 -6.04 15.16 11.23
C ALA A 101 -5.74 14.48 12.57
N TRP A 102 -6.57 13.51 12.94
CA TRP A 102 -6.33 12.64 14.07
C TRP A 102 -5.36 11.52 13.70
N TYR A 103 -4.42 11.22 14.58
CA TYR A 103 -3.47 10.12 14.44
C TYR A 103 -3.92 8.95 15.30
N VAL A 104 -4.07 7.79 14.65
CA VAL A 104 -4.48 6.55 15.30
C VAL A 104 -3.67 5.37 14.78
N ARG A 105 -3.70 4.27 15.52
CA ARG A 105 -3.32 2.96 14.99
C ARG A 105 -4.60 2.16 14.72
N LEU A 106 -4.76 1.70 13.48
CA LEU A 106 -5.84 0.79 13.14
C LEU A 106 -5.59 -0.56 13.81
N HIS A 107 -6.64 -1.28 14.19
CA HIS A 107 -6.44 -2.65 14.69
C HIS A 107 -5.91 -3.55 13.57
N ARG A 108 -6.42 -3.38 12.35
CA ARG A 108 -6.07 -4.13 11.15
C ARG A 108 -6.40 -3.35 9.88
N PHE A 109 -5.40 -3.23 9.00
CA PHE A 109 -5.63 -2.93 7.59
C PHE A 109 -5.49 -4.19 6.76
N GLN A 110 -6.37 -4.40 5.78
CA GLN A 110 -6.32 -5.56 4.90
C GLN A 110 -6.52 -5.15 3.45
N VAL A 111 -5.63 -5.57 2.57
CA VAL A 111 -5.74 -5.42 1.12
C VAL A 111 -5.46 -6.79 0.52
N GLY A 112 -6.36 -7.39 -0.26
CA GLY A 112 -6.27 -8.81 -0.65
C GLY A 112 -6.16 -9.78 0.54
N LYS A 113 -5.26 -10.76 0.47
CA LYS A 113 -4.98 -11.72 1.57
C LYS A 113 -4.10 -11.16 2.71
N LEU A 114 -3.38 -10.07 2.47
CA LEU A 114 -2.50 -9.44 3.45
C LEU A 114 -3.28 -8.75 4.56
N LYS A 115 -2.85 -8.98 5.79
CA LYS A 115 -3.34 -8.28 6.99
C LYS A 115 -2.17 -7.58 7.67
N ILE A 116 -2.25 -6.27 7.84
CA ILE A 116 -1.29 -5.45 8.59
C ILE A 116 -1.94 -5.08 9.92
N LYS A 117 -1.27 -5.41 11.04
CA LYS A 117 -1.72 -5.06 12.38
C LYS A 117 -1.11 -3.72 12.79
N GLY A 118 -1.92 -2.83 13.38
CA GLY A 118 -1.42 -1.58 13.96
C GLY A 118 -0.82 -0.53 13.02
N PRO A 119 -1.15 -0.44 11.71
CA PRO A 119 -0.60 0.61 10.87
C PRO A 119 -1.07 1.99 11.35
N ILE A 120 -0.22 3.01 11.18
CA ILE A 120 -0.58 4.38 11.52
C ILE A 120 -1.53 4.91 10.45
N SER A 121 -2.67 5.45 10.89
CA SER A 121 -3.66 6.10 10.03
C SER A 121 -3.91 7.52 10.49
N ARG A 122 -4.18 8.38 9.52
CA ARG A 122 -4.67 9.74 9.71
C ARG A 122 -6.18 9.76 9.43
N LEU A 123 -6.97 10.30 10.35
CA LEU A 123 -8.42 10.45 10.19
C LEU A 123 -8.72 11.93 9.95
N GLN A 124 -9.24 12.24 8.77
CA GLN A 124 -9.72 13.59 8.49
C GLN A 124 -11.10 13.81 9.09
N THR A 125 -11.35 15.01 9.62
CA THR A 125 -12.66 15.44 10.11
C THR A 125 -13.09 16.80 9.57
N ALA A 126 -12.17 17.58 9.00
CA ALA A 126 -12.50 18.77 8.22
C ALA A 126 -12.85 18.37 6.77
N ASN A 127 -13.48 19.27 6.02
CA ASN A 127 -13.73 19.03 4.60
C ASN A 127 -12.41 18.74 3.87
N ASP A 128 -12.41 17.67 3.08
CA ASP A 128 -11.30 17.30 2.21
C ASP A 128 -11.75 17.24 0.75
N SER A 129 -10.77 17.22 -0.15
CA SER A 129 -10.97 17.15 -1.60
C SER A 129 -11.24 15.73 -2.10
N PHE A 130 -11.33 14.74 -1.19
CA PHE A 130 -11.75 13.40 -1.55
C PHE A 130 -13.23 13.42 -1.90
N ASN A 131 -13.60 12.80 -3.03
CA ASN A 131 -15.01 12.60 -3.33
C ASN A 131 -15.64 11.62 -2.32
N ASP A 132 -16.96 11.67 -2.22
CA ASP A 132 -17.79 10.80 -1.39
C ASP A 132 -17.61 9.30 -1.65
N LYS A 133 -17.02 8.92 -2.79
CA LYS A 133 -16.80 7.53 -3.20
C LYS A 133 -15.50 6.92 -2.67
N LEU A 134 -14.51 7.75 -2.32
CA LEU A 134 -13.21 7.26 -1.87
C LEU A 134 -13.13 7.19 -0.35
N THR A 135 -12.71 6.03 0.13
CA THR A 135 -12.46 5.78 1.55
C THR A 135 -11.23 6.54 2.06
N GLY A 136 -10.28 6.81 1.16
CA GLY A 136 -9.03 7.48 1.47
C GLY A 136 -7.90 6.99 0.56
N ASN A 137 -6.68 7.01 1.06
CA ASN A 137 -5.50 6.53 0.31
C ASN A 137 -4.57 5.65 1.17
N ILE A 138 -3.77 4.85 0.47
CA ILE A 138 -2.73 3.97 1.01
C ILE A 138 -1.37 4.61 0.73
N GLY A 139 -0.59 4.82 1.77
CA GLY A 139 0.73 5.43 1.71
C GLY A 139 1.90 4.46 1.91
N GLN A 140 3.09 5.04 1.98
CA GLN A 140 4.38 4.37 1.96
C GLN A 140 4.61 3.41 3.13
N ASP A 141 4.11 3.65 4.36
CA ASP A 141 4.27 2.67 5.47
C ASP A 141 3.60 1.33 5.14
N ILE A 142 2.57 1.34 4.28
CA ILE A 142 1.96 0.13 3.77
C ILE A 142 2.68 -0.35 2.50
N LEU A 143 2.88 0.52 1.52
CA LEU A 143 3.47 0.14 0.22
C LEU A 143 4.88 -0.43 0.36
N ASN A 144 5.70 0.11 1.26
CA ASN A 144 7.08 -0.32 1.51
C ASN A 144 7.18 -1.68 2.23
N ARG A 145 6.06 -2.37 2.47
CA ARG A 145 6.04 -3.75 2.96
C ARG A 145 6.04 -4.78 1.83
N PHE A 146 5.97 -4.32 0.58
CA PHE A 146 5.94 -5.14 -0.63
C PHE A 146 6.95 -4.67 -1.66
N ILE A 147 7.32 -5.60 -2.54
CA ILE A 147 7.65 -5.24 -3.91
C ILE A 147 6.32 -5.09 -4.64
N VAL A 148 6.03 -3.91 -5.18
CA VAL A 148 4.76 -3.58 -5.85
C VAL A 148 4.99 -3.46 -7.34
N THR A 149 4.31 -4.27 -8.14
CA THR A 149 4.27 -4.11 -9.59
C THR A 149 2.91 -3.57 -10.01
N VAL A 150 2.87 -2.37 -10.58
CA VAL A 150 1.67 -1.74 -11.13
C VAL A 150 1.66 -1.92 -12.64
N ASP A 151 0.65 -2.61 -13.15
CA ASP A 151 0.41 -2.81 -14.57
C ASP A 151 -0.89 -2.11 -14.97
N CYS A 152 -0.76 -0.88 -15.47
CA CYS A 152 -1.91 -0.09 -15.92
C CYS A 152 -2.50 -0.58 -17.25
N LYS A 153 -1.78 -1.37 -18.06
CA LYS A 153 -2.32 -1.93 -19.31
C LYS A 153 -3.32 -3.03 -19.01
N HIS A 154 -2.98 -3.89 -18.06
CA HIS A 154 -3.82 -5.01 -17.65
C HIS A 154 -4.69 -4.70 -16.43
N ALA A 155 -4.58 -3.50 -15.84
CA ALA A 155 -5.30 -3.07 -14.65
C ALA A 155 -5.09 -4.02 -13.45
N VAL A 156 -3.83 -4.40 -13.20
CA VAL A 156 -3.45 -5.31 -12.11
C VAL A 156 -2.30 -4.74 -11.29
N MET A 157 -2.37 -4.90 -9.98
CA MET A 157 -1.26 -4.69 -9.06
C MET A 157 -0.82 -6.03 -8.49
N SER A 158 0.42 -6.42 -8.73
CA SER A 158 1.01 -7.62 -8.14
C SER A 158 1.93 -7.27 -6.98
N ARG A 159 1.92 -8.08 -5.93
CA ARG A 159 2.75 -7.83 -4.74
C ARG A 159 3.51 -9.05 -4.27
N LYS A 160 4.76 -8.87 -3.86
CA LYS A 160 5.59 -9.92 -3.28
C LYS A 160 6.11 -9.52 -1.90
N ASN A 161 5.92 -10.40 -0.91
CA ASN A 161 6.43 -10.21 0.44
C ASN A 161 7.95 -10.42 0.50
N PHE A 162 8.66 -9.59 1.26
CA PHE A 162 10.11 -9.71 1.49
C PHE A 162 10.53 -11.01 2.18
N VAL A 163 9.66 -11.61 3.01
CA VAL A 163 9.99 -12.83 3.80
C VAL A 163 10.34 -14.03 2.92
N MET A 164 9.77 -14.12 1.71
CA MET A 164 10.08 -15.20 0.76
C MET A 164 11.50 -15.12 0.17
N GLU A 165 12.18 -13.97 0.30
CA GLU A 165 13.55 -13.78 -0.18
C GLU A 165 14.58 -14.17 0.90
N GLN A 166 14.31 -13.84 2.16
CA GLN A 166 15.17 -14.17 3.31
C GLN A 166 15.21 -15.68 3.60
N ALA A 167 14.05 -16.37 3.48
CA ALA A 167 14.01 -17.83 3.60
C ALA A 167 14.90 -18.51 2.55
N ARG A 168 14.99 -17.95 1.34
CA ARG A 168 15.83 -18.46 0.26
C ARG A 168 17.32 -18.29 0.52
N LYS A 169 17.75 -17.12 1.04
CA LYS A 169 19.15 -16.88 1.45
C LYS A 169 19.58 -17.81 2.58
N LEU A 170 18.70 -18.08 3.55
CA LEU A 170 18.99 -19.01 4.64
C LEU A 170 19.07 -20.47 4.17
N GLN A 171 18.22 -20.88 3.22
CA GLN A 171 18.23 -22.23 2.65
C GLN A 171 19.42 -22.47 1.71
N SER A 172 19.81 -21.47 0.89
CA SER A 172 21.00 -21.55 0.04
C SER A 172 22.29 -21.58 0.85
N HIS A 173 22.39 -20.79 1.93
CA HIS A 173 23.54 -20.87 2.85
C HIS A 173 23.61 -22.20 3.62
N ARG A 174 22.46 -22.80 4.00
CA ARG A 174 22.43 -24.12 4.63
C ARG A 174 22.87 -25.24 3.68
N ASN A 175 22.44 -25.19 2.42
CA ASN A 175 22.84 -26.18 1.41
C ASN A 175 24.32 -26.05 1.02
N ALA A 176 24.85 -24.82 0.93
CA ALA A 176 26.27 -24.58 0.67
C ALA A 176 27.19 -25.03 1.84
N ARG A 177 26.70 -25.01 3.09
CA ARG A 177 27.44 -25.56 4.25
C ARG A 177 27.42 -27.08 4.33
N ARG A 178 26.39 -27.76 3.81
CA ARG A 178 26.30 -29.23 3.76
C ARG A 178 27.19 -29.87 2.68
N LEU A 179 27.61 -29.10 1.68
CA LEU A 179 28.44 -29.58 0.56
C LEU A 179 29.95 -29.38 0.79
N ARG A 180 30.40 -28.98 1.98
CA ARG A 180 31.84 -28.97 2.28
C ARG A 180 32.32 -30.41 2.51
N PRO A 181 33.30 -30.92 1.75
CA PRO A 181 33.89 -32.22 2.03
C PRO A 181 34.50 -32.19 3.43
N ARG A 182 34.31 -33.27 4.21
CA ARG A 182 35.18 -33.54 5.36
C ARG A 182 36.54 -33.88 4.78
N ILE A 183 37.46 -32.92 4.86
CA ILE A 183 38.87 -33.18 4.65
C ILE A 183 39.34 -33.88 5.94
N GLY A 184 39.89 -35.08 5.78
CA GLY A 184 40.36 -35.95 6.87
C GLY A 184 41.56 -35.39 7.61
#